data_AF-A0A2X1A0J1-F1
#
_entry.id   AF-A0A2X1A0J1-F1
#
_cell.length_a   1.000
_cell.length_b   1.000
_cell.length_c   1.000
_cell.angle_alpha   90.00
_cell.angle_beta   90.00
_cell.angle_gamma   90.00
#
_symmetry.space_group_name_H-M   'P 1'
#
loop_
_entity.id
_entity.type
_entity.pdbx_description
1 polymer ?
#
loop_
_entity_poly.entity_id
_entity_poly.type
_entity_poly.pdbx_seq_one_letter_code
_entity_poly.pdbx_strand_id
1 'polypeptide(L)' 'MKTHSKIGHIIFVLGILSLSIGSARLTGALEYNSFISNKSVAILFIAIGVSVMFISFFVKPLKVK' A
#
# COMPACT_ATOMS: atom_id res chain seq x y z
N MET A 1 -6.29 -25.87 -4.57
CA MET A 1 -5.53 -24.60 -4.43
C MET A 1 -6.53 -23.45 -4.60
N LYS A 2 -6.81 -22.68 -3.54
CA LYS A 2 -7.77 -21.56 -3.63
C LYS A 2 -7.23 -20.57 -4.66
N THR A 3 -7.94 -20.37 -5.77
CA THR A 3 -7.54 -19.44 -6.81
C THR A 3 -7.63 -18.03 -6.25
N HIS A 4 -6.53 -17.53 -5.70
CA HIS A 4 -6.44 -16.13 -5.30
C HIS A 4 -6.70 -15.28 -6.55
N SER A 5 -7.54 -14.26 -6.41
CA SER A 5 -7.73 -13.26 -7.47
C SER A 5 -6.37 -12.67 -7.80
N LYS A 6 -5.86 -12.88 -9.02
CA LYS A 6 -4.57 -12.32 -9.45
C LYS A 6 -4.54 -10.81 -9.25
N ILE A 7 -5.67 -10.14 -9.52
CA ILE A 7 -5.88 -8.71 -9.28
C ILE A 7 -5.81 -8.41 -7.77
N GLY A 8 -6.51 -9.17 -6.92
CA GLY A 8 -6.46 -8.98 -5.48
C GLY A 8 -5.04 -9.11 -4.92
N HIS A 9 -4.27 -10.07 -5.42
CA HIS A 9 -2.87 -10.22 -5.04
C HIS A 9 -1.99 -9.03 -5.46
N ILE A 10 -2.16 -8.50 -6.67
CA ILE A 10 -1.43 -7.30 -7.14
C ILE A 10 -1.75 -6.09 -6.25
N ILE A 11 -3.03 -5.88 -5.94
CA ILE A 11 -3.49 -4.78 -5.08
C ILE A 11 -2.90 -4.93 -3.68
N PHE A 12 -2.88 -6.15 -3.14
CA PHE A 12 -2.26 -6.42 -1.84
C PHE A 12 -0.77 -6.05 -1.82
N VAL A 13 -0.01 -6.44 -2.86
CA VAL A 13 1.42 -6.10 -2.98
C VAL A 13 1.63 -4.59 -3.07
N LEU A 14 0.79 -3.86 -3.83
CA LEU A 14 0.83 -2.40 -3.89
C LEU A 14 0.62 -1.74 -2.52
N GLY A 15 -0.28 -2.29 -1.71
CA GLY A 15 -0.51 -1.82 -0.35
C GLY A 15 0.71 -2.04 0.56
N ILE A 16 1.37 -3.20 0.47
CA ILE A 16 2.64 -3.47 1.19
C ILE A 16 3.73 -2.48 0.77
N LEU A 17 3.89 -2.23 -0.53
CA LEU A 17 4.89 -1.27 -1.01
C LEU A 17 4.65 0.14 -0.47
N SER A 18 3.39 0.59 -0.42
CA SER A 18 3.04 1.89 0.19
C SER A 18 3.38 1.93 1.68
N LEU A 19 3.13 0.85 2.43
CA LEU A 19 3.51 0.75 3.83
C LEU A 19 5.02 0.84 4.04
N SER A 20 5.79 0.16 3.19
CA SER A 20 7.26 0.21 3.23
C SER A 20 7.77 1.63 2.97
N ILE A 21 7.21 2.35 1.98
CA ILE A 21 7.58 3.73 1.67
C ILE A 21 7.22 4.66 2.84
N GLY A 22 6.01 4.53 3.38
CA GLY A 22 5.58 5.30 4.55
C GLY A 22 6.49 5.06 5.76
N SER A 23 6.83 3.81 6.03
CA SER A 23 7.73 3.43 7.14
C SER A 23 9.15 3.98 6.94
N ALA A 24 9.70 3.89 5.73
CA ALA A 24 11.02 4.43 5.40
C ALA A 24 11.07 5.98 5.51
N ARG A 25 9.95 6.67 5.25
CA ARG A 25 9.84 8.11 5.52
C ARG A 25 9.79 8.41 7.02
N LEU A 26 9.16 7.55 7.82
CA LEU A 26 9.07 7.73 9.27
C LEU A 26 10.44 7.62 9.95
N THR A 27 11.34 6.79 9.42
CA THR A 27 12.71 6.61 9.93
C THR A 27 13.70 7.67 9.44
N GLY A 28 13.26 8.62 8.61
CA GLY A 28 14.11 9.66 8.05
C GLY A 28 14.95 9.24 6.84
N ALA A 29 14.90 7.97 6.42
CA ALA A 29 15.70 7.45 5.30
C ALA A 29 15.35 8.08 3.93
N LEU A 30 14.18 8.72 3.84
CA LEU A 30 13.69 9.43 2.65
C LEU A 30 13.42 10.91 2.94
N GLU A 31 14.16 11.52 3.87
CA GLU A 31 14.12 12.96 4.09
C GLU A 31 14.67 13.70 2.87
N TYR A 32 13.78 14.36 2.15
CA TYR A 32 14.12 15.37 1.16
C TYR A 32 13.93 16.74 1.78
N ASN A 33 14.76 17.71 1.37
CA ASN A 33 14.63 19.12 1.77
C ASN A 33 13.32 19.68 1.19
N SER A 34 12.21 19.43 1.88
CA SER A 34 10.85 19.65 1.39
C SER A 34 10.07 20.52 2.37
N PHE A 35 9.28 21.45 1.83
CA PHE A 35 8.39 22.33 2.59
C PHE A 35 7.32 21.56 3.40
N ILE A 36 7.09 20.30 3.05
CA ILE A 36 6.10 19.42 3.69
C ILE A 36 6.80 18.46 4.64
N SER A 37 6.27 18.36 5.87
CA SER A 37 6.81 17.43 6.87
C SER A 37 6.79 15.99 6.36
N ASN A 38 7.95 15.33 6.36
CA ASN A 38 8.09 13.94 5.92
C ASN A 38 7.19 12.98 6.73
N LYS A 39 6.91 13.32 8.00
CA LYS A 39 5.98 12.59 8.88
C LYS A 39 4.54 12.64 8.35
N SER A 40 4.09 13.79 7.85
CA SER A 40 2.74 13.92 7.26
C SER A 40 2.60 13.06 6.00
N VAL A 41 3.63 13.05 5.15
CA VAL A 41 3.66 12.21 3.94
C VAL A 41 3.69 10.72 4.32
N ALA A 42 4.46 10.36 5.34
CA ALA A 42 4.52 8.99 5.84
C ALA A 42 3.15 8.48 6.31
N ILE A 43 2.43 9.28 7.10
CA ILE A 43 1.07 8.94 7.57
C ILE A 43 0.13 8.72 6.38
N LEU A 44 0.20 9.57 5.35
CA LEU A 44 -0.62 9.43 4.15
C LEU A 44 -0.34 8.10 3.43
N PHE A 45 0.93 7.76 3.22
CA PHE A 45 1.33 6.51 2.58
C PHE A 45 0.91 5.28 3.38
N ILE A 46 1.01 5.34 4.72
CA ILE A 46 0.56 4.26 5.60
C ILE A 46 -0.96 4.10 5.49
N ALA A 47 -1.72 5.18 5.57
CA ALA A 47 -3.18 5.15 5.47
C ALA A 47 -3.66 4.58 4.12
N ILE A 48 -3.03 4.99 3.02
CA ILE A 48 -3.29 4.44 1.69
C ILE A 48 -2.93 2.95 1.64
N GLY A 49 -1.75 2.58 2.12
CA GLY A 49 -1.28 1.19 2.12
C GLY A 49 -2.23 0.24 2.86
N VAL A 50 -2.65 0.61 4.07
CA VAL A 50 -3.63 -0.14 4.86
C VAL A 50 -4.97 -0.25 4.13
N SER A 51 -5.47 0.87 3.58
CA SER A 51 -6.76 0.89 2.87
C SER A 51 -6.75 -0.01 1.63
N VAL A 52 -5.68 0.05 0.84
CA VAL A 52 -5.51 -0.75 -0.37
C VAL A 52 -5.36 -2.24 -0.04
N MET A 53 -4.59 -2.58 0.99
CA MET A 53 -4.52 -3.96 1.51
C MET A 53 -5.89 -4.45 1.94
N PHE A 54 -6.67 -3.63 2.65
CA PHE A 54 -8.01 -4.01 3.09
C PHE A 54 -8.94 -4.28 1.90
N ILE A 55 -8.97 -3.38 0.90
CA ILE A 55 -9.77 -3.53 -0.32
C ILE A 55 -9.39 -4.82 -1.07
N SER A 56 -8.11 -5.20 -1.09
CA SER A 56 -7.64 -6.40 -1.78
C SER A 56 -8.35 -7.69 -1.35
N PHE A 57 -8.81 -7.78 -0.08
CA PHE A 57 -9.55 -8.93 0.43
C PHE A 57 -10.97 -9.04 -0.13
N PHE A 58 -11.54 -7.92 -0.56
CA PHE A 58 -12.89 -7.86 -1.14
C PHE A 58 -12.89 -8.05 -2.67
N VAL A 59 -11.71 -8.03 -3.30
CA VAL A 59 -11.58 -8.25 -4.74
C VAL A 59 -11.80 -9.73 -5.06
N LYS A 60 -13.01 -10.04 -5.54
CA LYS A 60 -13.35 -11.37 -6.03
C LYS A 60 -12.51 -11.75 -7.26
N PRO A 61 -12.20 -13.04 -7.47
CA PRO A 61 -11.58 -13.50 -8.71
C PRO A 61 -12.53 -13.21 -9.87
N LEU A 62 -12.02 -12.54 -10.91
CA LEU A 62 -12.71 -12.41 -12.19
C LEU A 62 -13.01 -13.83 -12.70
N LYS A 63 -14.27 -14.25 -12.59
CA LYS A 63 -14.76 -15.43 -13.31
C LYS A 63 -14.78 -15.04 -14.78
N VAL A 64 -13.69 -15.33 -15.48
CA VAL A 64 -13.68 -15.30 -16.95
C VAL A 64 -14.67 -16.38 -17.38
N LYS A 65 -15.78 -15.95 -17.98
CA LYS A 65 -16.82 -16.82 -18.55
C LYS A 65 -16.40 -17.25 -19.94
#